data_AF-A0A8I1QGS6-F1
#
_entry.id   AF-A0A8I1QGS6-F1
#
_cell.length_a   1.000
_cell.length_b   1.000
_cell.length_c   1.000
_cell.angle_alpha   90.00
_cell.angle_beta   90.00
_cell.angle_gamma   90.00
#
_symmetry.space_group_name_H-M   'P 1'
#
loop_
_entity.id
_entity.type
_entity.pdbx_description
1 polymer ?
#
loop_
_entity_poly.entity_id
_entity_poly.type
_entity_poly.pdbx_seq_one_letter_code
_entity_poly.pdbx_strand_id
1 'polypeptide(L)'
;MPTGAHPRNVSGDFYVEDGCCAACGVPDAEAPDLFSWDDLHCFVSRQPSNEAEQTQMVWAMWGTEVDCIRYRGRDAAMLERLASGGLGDLIDHVPTVAASPIYRTKAIVRLASTAIVSPLSLAAAFRSHLAATTRYEVAVLDRSNPDYALVSFSWFESTMHGVEFQHGPGATLLCTVRPNPEVDAGVGIAHVLQPWLKTIAVDTRWLSADEFRAGATGSPWPI
;
A
#
# COMPACT_ATOMS: atom_id res chain seq x y z
N MET A 1 -29.13 8.70 4.87
CA MET A 1 -29.59 8.29 3.53
C MET A 1 -28.36 8.36 2.66
N PRO A 2 -27.96 7.32 1.91
CA PRO A 2 -26.84 7.48 0.98
C PRO A 2 -27.28 8.48 -0.09
N THR A 3 -26.67 9.64 -0.06
CA THR A 3 -26.67 10.63 -1.13
C THR A 3 -25.75 10.07 -2.22
N GLY A 4 -26.18 10.05 -3.48
CA GLY A 4 -25.46 9.36 -4.56
C GLY A 4 -24.04 9.91 -4.82
N ALA A 5 -23.48 9.65 -5.99
CA ALA A 5 -22.19 10.25 -6.34
C ALA A 5 -22.24 11.79 -6.24
N HIS A 6 -21.22 12.40 -5.64
CA HIS A 6 -21.07 13.86 -5.60
C HIS A 6 -21.22 14.45 -7.02
N PRO A 7 -22.02 15.52 -7.20
CA PRO A 7 -22.42 15.99 -8.54
C PRO A 7 -21.26 16.51 -9.40
N ARG A 8 -20.14 16.88 -8.78
CA ARG A 8 -18.92 17.30 -9.49
C ARG A 8 -18.00 16.16 -9.90
N ASN A 9 -18.27 14.92 -9.48
CA ASN A 9 -17.51 13.77 -9.98
C ASN A 9 -17.63 13.71 -11.50
N VAL A 10 -16.52 13.44 -12.18
CA VAL A 10 -16.58 13.10 -13.60
C VAL A 10 -17.27 11.75 -13.79
N SER A 11 -17.87 11.55 -14.96
CA SER A 11 -18.39 10.24 -15.33
C SER A 11 -17.27 9.19 -15.34
N GLY A 12 -17.58 7.98 -14.87
CA GLY A 12 -16.64 6.88 -14.76
C GLY A 12 -16.92 5.94 -13.60
N ASP A 13 -15.96 5.06 -13.33
CA ASP A 13 -16.11 3.95 -12.41
C ASP A 13 -15.79 4.34 -10.96
N PHE A 14 -14.83 5.23 -10.75
CA PHE A 14 -14.49 5.75 -9.43
C PHE A 14 -15.27 7.03 -9.15
N TYR A 15 -15.76 7.17 -7.91
CA TYR A 15 -16.45 8.38 -7.48
C TYR A 15 -16.32 8.59 -5.97
N VAL A 16 -16.49 9.83 -5.53
CA VAL A 16 -16.68 10.14 -4.11
C VAL A 16 -18.18 10.23 -3.82
N GLU A 17 -18.66 9.53 -2.80
CA GLU A 17 -20.03 9.62 -2.32
C GLU A 17 -20.32 11.04 -1.77
N ASP A 18 -21.46 11.60 -2.14
CA ASP A 18 -21.87 12.95 -1.75
C ASP A 18 -22.14 13.03 -0.24
N GLY A 19 -21.62 14.06 0.42
CA GLY A 19 -21.83 14.28 1.86
C GLY A 19 -21.06 13.33 2.78
N CYS A 20 -20.19 12.47 2.24
CA CYS A 20 -19.36 11.56 3.02
C CYS A 20 -17.99 12.18 3.39
N CYS A 21 -17.45 13.06 2.54
CA CYS A 21 -16.09 13.58 2.69
C CYS A 21 -15.85 14.27 4.05
N ALA A 22 -14.78 13.89 4.73
CA ALA A 22 -14.33 14.51 5.98
C ALA A 22 -13.20 15.55 5.80
N ALA A 23 -12.87 15.92 4.55
CA ALA A 23 -11.78 16.84 4.21
C ALA A 23 -10.40 16.47 4.81
N CYS A 24 -10.07 15.18 4.87
CA CYS A 24 -8.83 14.67 5.47
C CYS A 24 -7.54 14.96 4.69
N GLY A 25 -7.63 15.46 3.44
CA GLY A 25 -6.47 15.76 2.59
C GLY A 25 -5.76 14.56 1.98
N VAL A 26 -6.15 13.32 2.31
CA VAL A 26 -5.54 12.11 1.74
C VAL A 26 -5.64 12.03 0.22
N PRO A 27 -6.79 12.35 -0.43
CA PRO A 27 -6.88 12.29 -1.88
C PRO A 27 -5.89 13.20 -2.61
N ASP A 28 -5.55 14.37 -2.04
CA ASP A 28 -4.52 15.27 -2.59
C ASP A 28 -3.11 14.72 -2.43
N ALA A 29 -2.85 14.06 -1.31
CA ALA A 29 -1.54 13.50 -1.03
C ALA A 29 -1.25 12.28 -1.93
N GLU A 30 -2.24 11.41 -2.12
CA GLU A 30 -2.08 10.14 -2.82
C GLU A 30 -2.30 10.26 -4.33
N ALA A 31 -3.24 11.10 -4.77
CA ALA A 31 -3.70 11.16 -6.15
C ALA A 31 -4.10 12.59 -6.60
N PRO A 32 -3.21 13.60 -6.49
CA PRO A 32 -3.55 15.01 -6.71
C PRO A 32 -4.12 15.31 -8.10
N ASP A 33 -3.73 14.53 -9.12
CA ASP A 33 -4.18 14.73 -10.50
C ASP A 33 -5.52 14.02 -10.83
N LEU A 34 -6.06 13.24 -9.88
CA LEU A 34 -7.34 12.49 -10.03
C LEU A 34 -8.47 13.10 -9.21
N PHE A 35 -8.13 13.88 -8.18
CA PHE A 35 -9.08 14.54 -7.31
C PHE A 35 -9.03 16.06 -7.46
N SER A 36 -10.12 16.71 -7.09
CA SER A 36 -10.18 18.16 -6.91
C SER A 36 -11.19 18.49 -5.83
N TRP A 37 -11.23 19.75 -5.44
CA TRP A 37 -12.04 20.22 -4.32
C TRP A 37 -13.04 21.29 -4.76
N ASP A 38 -14.18 21.29 -4.09
CA ASP A 38 -14.95 22.50 -3.87
C ASP A 38 -14.71 23.02 -2.45
N ASP A 39 -15.55 23.94 -1.99
CA ASP A 39 -15.34 24.63 -0.73
C ASP A 39 -15.24 23.69 0.48
N LEU A 40 -15.84 22.49 0.44
CA LEU A 40 -15.86 21.56 1.58
C LEU A 40 -15.73 20.06 1.20
N HIS A 41 -15.73 19.71 -0.08
CA HIS A 41 -15.85 18.32 -0.51
C HIS A 41 -14.85 17.99 -1.63
N CYS A 42 -14.16 16.85 -1.49
CA CYS A 42 -13.34 16.31 -2.57
C CYS A 42 -14.22 15.55 -3.57
N PHE A 43 -13.82 15.53 -4.83
CA PHE A 43 -14.50 14.75 -5.87
C PHE A 43 -13.48 14.22 -6.87
N VAL A 44 -13.82 13.14 -7.57
CA VAL A 44 -13.01 12.62 -8.66
C VAL A 44 -13.14 13.57 -9.85
N SER A 45 -12.09 14.33 -10.14
CA SER A 45 -12.04 15.28 -11.26
C SER A 45 -11.54 14.63 -12.54
N ARG A 46 -10.94 13.43 -12.45
CA ARG A 46 -10.47 12.65 -13.59
C ARG A 46 -10.39 11.17 -13.24
N GLN A 47 -10.81 10.31 -14.17
CA GLN A 47 -10.66 8.87 -14.01
C GLN A 47 -9.21 8.45 -14.28
N PRO A 48 -8.70 7.42 -13.57
CA PRO A 48 -7.39 6.87 -13.86
C PRO A 48 -7.36 6.25 -15.27
N SER A 49 -6.31 6.54 -16.02
CA SER A 49 -6.12 6.14 -17.43
C SER A 49 -5.05 5.07 -17.63
N ASN A 50 -4.26 4.80 -16.59
CA ASN A 50 -3.15 3.85 -16.62
C ASN A 50 -2.94 3.18 -15.25
N GLU A 51 -2.08 2.16 -15.20
CA GLU A 51 -1.84 1.36 -14.00
C GLU A 51 -1.29 2.19 -12.81
N ALA A 52 -0.45 3.19 -13.07
CA ALA A 52 0.09 4.05 -12.02
C ALA A 52 -1.00 4.93 -11.40
N GLU A 53 -1.90 5.48 -12.21
CA GLU A 53 -3.04 6.26 -11.73
C GLU A 53 -4.08 5.39 -11.02
N GLN A 54 -4.35 4.18 -11.53
CA GLN A 54 -5.22 3.23 -10.83
C GLN A 54 -4.66 2.88 -9.45
N THR A 55 -3.34 2.76 -9.37
CA THR A 55 -2.63 2.50 -8.13
C THR A 55 -2.80 3.65 -7.13
N GLN A 56 -2.62 4.89 -7.57
CA GLN A 56 -2.85 6.08 -6.75
C GLN A 56 -4.31 6.17 -6.27
N MET A 57 -5.27 5.82 -7.14
CA MET A 57 -6.70 5.79 -6.77
C MET A 57 -6.99 4.76 -5.67
N VAL A 58 -6.46 3.54 -5.80
CA VAL A 58 -6.59 2.49 -4.76
C VAL A 58 -5.92 2.91 -3.45
N TRP A 59 -4.81 3.65 -3.51
CA TRP A 59 -4.15 4.20 -2.32
C TRP A 59 -4.98 5.28 -1.63
N ALA A 60 -5.60 6.17 -2.41
CA ALA A 60 -6.53 7.14 -1.86
C ALA A 60 -7.71 6.43 -1.16
N MET A 61 -8.29 5.39 -1.78
CA MET A 61 -9.36 4.59 -1.17
C MET A 61 -8.95 3.96 0.16
N TRP A 62 -7.74 3.39 0.23
CA TRP A 62 -7.25 2.75 1.47
C TRP A 62 -6.89 3.76 2.55
N GLY A 63 -6.38 4.93 2.18
CA GLY A 63 -5.86 5.91 3.12
C GLY A 63 -6.91 6.87 3.70
N THR A 64 -8.07 7.02 3.08
CA THR A 64 -9.11 7.95 3.57
C THR A 64 -9.67 7.51 4.92
N GLU A 65 -9.84 8.46 5.84
CA GLU A 65 -10.39 8.22 7.19
C GLU A 65 -11.83 7.68 7.19
N VAL A 66 -12.54 7.94 6.08
CA VAL A 66 -13.92 7.54 5.85
C VAL A 66 -14.03 6.94 4.45
N ASP A 67 -14.81 5.88 4.34
CA ASP A 67 -14.98 5.00 3.17
C ASP A 67 -15.79 5.63 2.02
N CYS A 68 -15.42 6.86 1.64
CA CYS A 68 -16.20 7.69 0.72
C CYS A 68 -15.84 7.50 -0.76
N ILE A 69 -14.66 6.97 -1.06
CA ILE A 69 -14.23 6.72 -2.43
C ILE A 69 -14.68 5.32 -2.81
N ARG A 70 -15.56 5.22 -3.80
CA ARG A 70 -16.24 3.98 -4.17
C ARG A 70 -15.97 3.61 -5.63
N TYR A 71 -16.13 2.32 -5.93
CA TYR A 71 -15.98 1.77 -7.27
C TYR A 71 -17.28 1.10 -7.74
N ARG A 72 -17.84 1.63 -8.84
CA ARG A 72 -19.05 1.08 -9.50
C ARG A 72 -18.77 0.39 -10.82
N GLY A 73 -17.50 0.29 -11.22
CA GLY A 73 -17.13 -0.36 -12.46
C GLY A 73 -17.30 -1.88 -12.42
N ARG A 74 -17.05 -2.52 -13.55
CA ARG A 74 -17.21 -3.98 -13.74
C ARG A 74 -15.94 -4.67 -14.24
N ASP A 75 -14.82 -3.97 -14.24
CA ASP A 75 -13.55 -4.56 -14.64
C ASP A 75 -13.15 -5.66 -13.64
N ALA A 76 -13.01 -6.90 -14.13
CA ALA A 76 -12.79 -8.06 -13.27
C ALA A 76 -11.45 -7.95 -12.51
N ALA A 77 -10.41 -7.42 -13.14
CA ALA A 77 -9.11 -7.26 -12.51
C ALA A 77 -9.15 -6.22 -11.39
N MET A 78 -9.85 -5.09 -11.58
CA MET A 78 -10.05 -4.10 -10.53
C MET A 78 -10.90 -4.62 -9.38
N LEU A 79 -11.98 -5.36 -9.68
CA LEU A 79 -12.83 -5.98 -8.65
C LEU A 79 -12.03 -6.96 -7.77
N GLU A 80 -11.22 -7.83 -8.39
CA GLU A 80 -10.35 -8.76 -7.68
C GLU A 80 -9.29 -8.01 -6.85
N ARG A 81 -8.71 -6.95 -7.41
CA ARG A 81 -7.71 -6.10 -6.74
C ARG A 81 -8.28 -5.44 -5.49
N LEU A 82 -9.44 -4.79 -5.59
CA LEU A 82 -10.09 -4.13 -4.46
C LEU A 82 -10.52 -5.14 -3.40
N ALA A 83 -11.12 -6.26 -3.80
CA ALA A 83 -11.57 -7.28 -2.86
C ALA A 83 -10.39 -7.95 -2.12
N SER A 84 -9.35 -8.35 -2.86
CA SER A 84 -8.13 -8.93 -2.26
C SER A 84 -7.39 -7.91 -1.39
N GLY A 85 -7.52 -6.62 -1.69
CA GLY A 85 -6.97 -5.53 -0.91
C GLY A 85 -7.73 -5.14 0.35
N GLY A 86 -8.83 -5.83 0.67
CA GLY A 86 -9.68 -5.47 1.82
C GLY A 86 -10.61 -4.29 1.58
N LEU A 87 -10.75 -3.81 0.33
CA LEU A 87 -11.65 -2.71 -0.06
C LEU A 87 -12.96 -3.22 -0.69
N GLY A 88 -13.33 -4.47 -0.42
CA GLY A 88 -14.51 -5.12 -1.01
C GLY A 88 -15.83 -4.40 -0.71
N ASP A 89 -15.95 -3.80 0.48
CA ASP A 89 -17.15 -3.05 0.90
C ASP A 89 -17.33 -1.71 0.15
N LEU A 90 -16.27 -1.24 -0.52
CA LEU A 90 -16.28 -0.02 -1.34
C LEU A 90 -16.72 -0.28 -2.79
N ILE A 91 -17.05 -1.53 -3.13
CA ILE A 91 -17.50 -1.95 -4.44
C ILE A 91 -19.04 -1.98 -4.46
N ASP A 92 -19.66 -1.23 -5.36
CA ASP A 92 -21.13 -1.20 -5.48
C ASP A 92 -21.70 -2.50 -6.08
N HIS A 93 -20.88 -3.19 -6.86
CA HIS A 93 -21.20 -4.47 -7.47
C HIS A 93 -20.44 -5.57 -6.74
N VAL A 94 -21.00 -6.06 -5.64
CA VAL A 94 -20.41 -7.16 -4.86
C VAL A 94 -20.07 -8.32 -5.82
N PRO A 95 -18.80 -8.73 -5.94
CA PRO A 95 -18.44 -9.89 -6.74
C PRO A 95 -19.22 -11.12 -6.26
N THR A 96 -19.72 -11.94 -7.18
CA THR A 96 -20.51 -13.15 -6.85
C THR A 96 -19.79 -14.15 -5.94
N VAL A 97 -18.48 -14.02 -5.81
CA VAL A 97 -17.66 -14.72 -4.83
C VAL A 97 -17.01 -13.67 -3.96
N ALA A 98 -17.32 -13.64 -2.65
CA ALA A 98 -16.59 -12.84 -1.70
C ALA A 98 -15.14 -13.35 -1.65
N ALA A 99 -14.22 -12.63 -2.28
CA ALA A 99 -12.80 -12.91 -2.14
C ALA A 99 -12.38 -12.50 -0.73
N SER A 100 -11.74 -13.41 0.01
CA SER A 100 -11.10 -13.03 1.27
C SER A 100 -9.91 -12.13 0.97
N PRO A 101 -9.65 -11.10 1.80
CA PRO A 101 -8.47 -10.27 1.66
C PRO A 101 -7.19 -11.12 1.65
N ILE A 102 -6.28 -10.81 0.73
CA ILE A 102 -4.97 -11.46 0.60
C ILE A 102 -3.90 -10.46 0.98
N TYR A 103 -3.48 -10.51 2.25
CA TYR A 103 -2.43 -9.63 2.74
C TYR A 103 -1.05 -10.10 2.27
N ARG A 104 -0.48 -9.39 1.30
CA ARG A 104 0.88 -9.65 0.80
C ARG A 104 1.90 -8.96 1.68
N THR A 105 2.47 -9.71 2.60
CA THR A 105 3.41 -9.21 3.63
C THR A 105 4.86 -9.52 3.31
N LYS A 106 5.16 -10.22 2.22
CA LYS A 106 6.53 -10.63 1.85
C LYS A 106 6.92 -10.01 0.52
N ALA A 107 7.97 -9.21 0.51
CA ALA A 107 8.56 -8.66 -0.71
C ALA A 107 9.90 -9.34 -1.02
N ILE A 108 9.97 -10.09 -2.11
CA ILE A 108 11.22 -10.56 -2.69
C ILE A 108 11.76 -9.46 -3.59
N VAL A 109 13.00 -9.03 -3.32
CA VAL A 109 13.61 -7.86 -3.92
C VAL A 109 14.86 -8.25 -4.68
N ARG A 110 14.93 -7.86 -5.95
CA ARG A 110 16.15 -7.88 -6.75
C ARG A 110 16.67 -6.46 -6.87
N LEU A 111 17.88 -6.24 -6.38
CA LEU A 111 18.48 -4.91 -6.30
C LEU A 111 19.17 -4.52 -7.62
N ALA A 112 19.16 -3.22 -7.92
CA ALA A 112 19.90 -2.65 -9.05
C ALA A 112 21.39 -2.47 -8.75
N SER A 113 21.72 -2.26 -7.47
CA SER A 113 23.05 -1.87 -7.01
C SER A 113 23.76 -3.03 -6.33
N THR A 114 25.06 -3.15 -6.59
CA THR A 114 25.96 -4.06 -5.86
C THR A 114 26.44 -3.49 -4.52
N ALA A 115 26.01 -2.28 -4.13
CA ALA A 115 26.37 -1.69 -2.84
C ALA A 115 25.54 -2.25 -1.68
N ILE A 116 24.32 -2.73 -1.98
CA ILE A 116 23.44 -3.40 -1.01
C ILE A 116 23.49 -4.89 -1.35
N VAL A 117 24.14 -5.67 -0.47
CA VAL A 117 24.42 -7.10 -0.71
C VAL A 117 23.96 -8.01 0.41
N SER A 118 23.51 -7.41 1.52
CA SER A 118 23.10 -8.14 2.71
C SER A 118 21.83 -7.56 3.32
N PRO A 119 21.09 -8.36 4.11
CA PRO A 119 19.94 -7.89 4.89
C PRO A 119 20.26 -6.65 5.73
N LEU A 120 21.44 -6.63 6.36
CA LEU A 120 21.89 -5.51 7.18
C LEU A 120 22.08 -4.22 6.36
N SER A 121 22.70 -4.30 5.17
CA SER A 121 22.88 -3.13 4.30
C SER A 121 21.55 -2.59 3.77
N LEU A 122 20.59 -3.47 3.48
CA LEU A 122 19.26 -3.08 3.03
C LEU A 122 18.46 -2.41 4.17
N ALA A 123 18.49 -2.99 5.37
CA ALA A 123 17.87 -2.43 6.56
C ALA A 123 18.45 -1.05 6.93
N ALA A 124 19.77 -0.89 6.82
CA ALA A 124 20.41 0.40 7.06
C ALA A 124 19.96 1.46 6.04
N ALA A 125 19.89 1.11 4.75
CA ALA A 125 19.38 2.00 3.71
C ALA A 125 17.91 2.38 3.94
N PHE A 126 17.06 1.43 4.35
CA PHE A 126 15.66 1.71 4.67
C PHE A 126 15.53 2.66 5.87
N ARG A 127 16.27 2.38 6.94
CA ARG A 127 16.29 3.22 8.13
C ARG A 127 16.72 4.66 7.80
N SER A 128 17.75 4.82 6.97
CA SER A 128 18.20 6.13 6.51
C SER A 128 17.13 6.85 5.69
N HIS A 129 16.40 6.15 4.83
CA HIS A 129 15.27 6.71 4.09
C HIS A 129 14.15 7.19 5.02
N LEU A 130 13.77 6.38 6.00
CA LEU A 130 12.75 6.76 6.98
C LEU A 130 13.18 7.97 7.81
N ALA A 131 14.42 7.98 8.31
CA ALA A 131 14.95 9.08 9.11
C ALA A 131 15.09 10.41 8.34
N ALA A 132 15.22 10.34 7.01
CA ALA A 132 15.19 11.53 6.15
C ALA A 132 13.78 12.11 5.97
N THR A 133 12.74 11.32 6.29
CA THR A 133 11.34 11.74 6.20
C THR A 133 10.88 12.16 7.60
N THR A 134 10.54 13.44 7.80
CA THR A 134 10.09 13.96 9.12
C THR A 134 8.76 13.37 9.61
N ARG A 135 8.14 12.49 8.82
CA ARG A 135 6.86 11.82 9.11
C ARG A 135 6.99 10.62 10.04
N TYR A 136 8.17 10.02 10.15
CA TYR A 136 8.34 8.74 10.84
C TYR A 136 9.22 8.85 12.08
N GLU A 137 8.76 8.26 13.18
CA GLU A 137 9.60 7.94 14.32
C GLU A 137 10.28 6.59 14.08
N VAL A 138 11.60 6.50 14.24
CA VAL A 138 12.36 5.28 13.96
C VAL A 138 13.15 4.88 15.21
N ALA A 139 12.74 3.80 15.87
CA ALA A 139 13.22 3.47 17.21
C ALA A 139 14.24 2.33 17.27
N VAL A 140 14.17 1.33 16.37
CA VAL A 140 14.96 0.09 16.54
C VAL A 140 15.56 -0.40 15.22
N LEU A 141 16.84 -0.75 15.28
CA LEU A 141 17.50 -1.60 14.30
C LEU A 141 18.11 -2.79 15.05
N ASP A 142 17.47 -3.96 15.00
CA ASP A 142 18.07 -5.20 15.51
C ASP A 142 19.05 -5.76 14.48
N ARG A 143 20.22 -6.16 14.97
CA ARG A 143 21.36 -6.71 14.21
C ARG A 143 21.90 -7.98 14.85
N SER A 144 21.06 -8.69 15.60
CA SER A 144 21.43 -9.88 16.37
C SER A 144 22.09 -11.00 15.54
N ASN A 145 21.89 -11.04 14.22
CA ASN A 145 22.50 -12.00 13.30
C ASN A 145 22.92 -11.30 11.98
N PRO A 146 24.07 -11.61 11.36
CA PRO A 146 24.45 -11.09 10.03
C PRO A 146 23.41 -11.34 8.91
N ASP A 147 22.63 -12.41 8.99
CA ASP A 147 21.65 -12.79 7.97
C ASP A 147 20.24 -12.21 8.23
N TYR A 148 20.10 -11.36 9.25
CA TYR A 148 18.83 -10.82 9.70
C TYR A 148 18.97 -9.38 10.17
N ALA A 149 18.00 -8.54 9.81
CA ALA A 149 17.86 -7.23 10.43
C ALA A 149 16.38 -6.86 10.56
N LEU A 150 16.02 -6.11 11.59
CA LEU A 150 14.67 -5.59 11.79
C LEU A 150 14.73 -4.08 11.95
N VAL A 151 13.98 -3.35 11.13
CA VAL A 151 13.75 -1.91 11.31
C VAL A 151 12.37 -1.72 11.87
N SER A 152 12.27 -1.04 13.02
CA SER A 152 10.99 -0.64 13.60
C SER A 152 10.76 0.87 13.47
N PHE A 153 9.57 1.26 13.02
CA PHE A 153 9.16 2.65 12.85
C PHE A 153 7.67 2.87 13.16
N SER A 154 7.29 4.12 13.41
CA SER A 154 5.90 4.55 13.64
C SER A 154 5.57 5.77 12.77
N TRP A 155 4.32 5.86 12.34
CA TRP A 155 3.75 7.05 11.68
C TRP A 155 2.59 7.66 12.47
N PHE A 156 2.21 7.08 13.61
CA PHE A 156 1.11 7.53 14.46
C PHE A 156 1.25 7.04 15.90
N GLU A 157 1.10 7.96 16.86
CA GLU A 157 1.03 7.70 18.31
C GLU A 157 2.08 6.71 18.86
N SER A 158 3.30 6.74 18.28
CA SER A 158 4.42 5.84 18.63
C SER A 158 4.06 4.34 18.57
N THR A 159 3.01 3.95 17.85
CA THR A 159 2.71 2.55 17.55
C THR A 159 3.79 2.03 16.62
N MET A 160 4.63 1.14 17.12
CA MET A 160 5.78 0.64 16.38
C MET A 160 5.41 -0.54 15.48
N HIS A 161 5.81 -0.45 14.22
CA HIS A 161 5.67 -1.45 13.17
C HIS A 161 7.04 -1.88 12.67
N GLY A 162 7.17 -3.12 12.17
CA GLY A 162 8.44 -3.69 11.77
C GLY A 162 8.53 -4.07 10.29
N VAL A 163 9.74 -3.99 9.75
CA VAL A 163 10.14 -4.70 8.53
C VAL A 163 11.37 -5.55 8.84
N GLU A 164 11.22 -6.86 8.69
CA GLU A 164 12.31 -7.81 8.78
C GLU A 164 12.99 -7.95 7.42
N PHE A 165 14.31 -8.01 7.41
CA PHE A 165 15.15 -8.18 6.25
C PHE A 165 15.93 -9.47 6.39
N GLN A 166 15.91 -10.31 5.36
CA GLN A 166 16.55 -11.62 5.31
C GLN A 166 17.07 -11.90 3.90
N HIS A 167 17.89 -12.95 3.75
CA HIS A 167 18.22 -13.48 2.43
C HIS A 167 16.98 -14.14 1.79
N GLY A 168 16.73 -13.83 0.52
CA GLY A 168 15.68 -14.47 -0.27
C GLY A 168 16.23 -15.64 -1.10
N PRO A 169 15.38 -16.28 -1.92
CA PRO A 169 15.82 -17.32 -2.84
C PRO A 169 16.86 -16.81 -3.85
N GLY A 170 17.91 -17.60 -4.09
CA GLY A 170 18.98 -17.25 -5.01
C GLY A 170 19.72 -15.98 -4.59
N ALA A 171 19.86 -15.03 -5.51
CA ALA A 171 20.56 -13.76 -5.30
C ALA A 171 19.60 -12.60 -4.94
N THR A 172 18.51 -12.88 -4.22
CA THR A 172 17.50 -11.88 -3.82
C THR A 172 17.57 -11.60 -2.32
N LEU A 173 16.94 -10.51 -1.90
CA LEU A 173 16.65 -10.22 -0.50
C LEU A 173 15.15 -10.35 -0.24
N LEU A 174 14.79 -10.67 1.00
CA LEU A 174 13.41 -10.80 1.44
C LEU A 174 13.12 -9.73 2.51
N CYS A 175 12.09 -8.93 2.27
CA CYS A 175 11.50 -8.06 3.28
C CYS A 175 10.19 -8.70 3.77
N THR A 176 10.02 -8.85 5.08
CA THR A 176 8.75 -9.30 5.68
C THR A 176 8.16 -8.17 6.53
N VAL A 177 6.96 -7.75 6.16
CA VAL A 177 6.13 -6.79 6.89
C VAL A 177 5.65 -7.43 8.19
N ARG A 178 5.87 -6.72 9.30
CA ARG A 178 5.47 -7.11 10.65
C ARG A 178 4.61 -6.01 11.28
N PRO A 179 3.29 -6.05 11.08
CA PRO A 179 2.42 -5.10 11.78
C PRO A 179 2.49 -5.32 13.28
N ASN A 180 2.21 -4.25 14.03
CA ASN A 180 2.00 -4.35 15.45
C ASN A 180 0.81 -5.31 15.69
N PRO A 181 0.90 -6.31 16.56
CA PRO A 181 -0.19 -7.26 16.78
C PRO A 181 -1.48 -6.61 17.31
N GLU A 182 -1.39 -5.41 17.89
CA GLU A 182 -2.53 -4.67 18.43
C GLU A 182 -3.27 -3.85 17.36
N VAL A 183 -2.71 -3.69 16.16
CA VAL A 183 -3.26 -2.83 15.09
C VAL A 183 -3.07 -3.48 13.72
N ASP A 184 -4.16 -3.66 12.95
CA ASP A 184 -4.08 -4.17 11.58
C ASP A 184 -3.54 -3.09 10.61
N ALA A 185 -2.21 -2.98 10.57
CA ALA A 185 -1.49 -1.96 9.83
C ALA A 185 -0.60 -2.54 8.72
N GLY A 186 -0.82 -3.80 8.34
CA GLY A 186 0.06 -4.51 7.40
C GLY A 186 0.17 -3.82 6.03
N VAL A 187 -0.97 -3.37 5.48
CA VAL A 187 -1.02 -2.65 4.20
C VAL A 187 -0.33 -1.28 4.30
N GLY A 188 -0.47 -0.59 5.44
CA GLY A 188 0.21 0.68 5.69
C GLY A 188 1.74 0.57 5.66
N ILE A 189 2.31 -0.51 6.19
CA ILE A 189 3.77 -0.73 6.11
C ILE A 189 4.20 -0.97 4.67
N ALA A 190 3.41 -1.72 3.89
CA ALA A 190 3.69 -1.95 2.49
C ALA A 190 3.61 -0.65 1.66
N HIS A 191 2.72 0.29 2.02
CA HIS A 191 2.65 1.63 1.44
C HIS A 191 3.91 2.46 1.69
N VAL A 192 4.56 2.29 2.83
CA VAL A 192 5.84 2.96 3.12
C VAL A 192 7.00 2.26 2.40
N LEU A 193 7.01 0.92 2.41
CA LEU A 193 8.12 0.13 1.91
C LEU A 193 8.20 0.12 0.37
N GLN A 194 7.07 -0.04 -0.33
CA GLN A 194 7.04 -0.25 -1.78
C GLN A 194 7.58 0.94 -2.60
N PRO A 195 7.22 2.21 -2.34
CA PRO A 195 7.78 3.35 -3.05
C PRO A 195 9.29 3.44 -2.90
N TRP A 196 9.79 3.20 -1.68
CA TRP A 196 11.22 3.18 -1.43
C TRP A 196 11.91 2.05 -2.21
N LEU A 197 11.35 0.84 -2.20
CA LEU A 197 11.90 -0.29 -2.96
C LEU A 197 12.01 0.02 -4.45
N LYS A 198 11.03 0.72 -5.05
CA LYS A 198 11.10 1.16 -6.47
C LYS A 198 12.31 2.05 -6.78
N THR A 199 12.89 2.72 -5.79
CA THR A 199 14.07 3.58 -5.99
C THR A 199 15.39 2.81 -6.04
N ILE A 200 15.43 1.58 -5.53
CA ILE A 200 16.66 0.79 -5.37
C ILE A 200 16.61 -0.60 -6.05
N ALA A 201 15.42 -1.10 -6.32
CA ALA A 201 15.18 -2.43 -6.88
C ALA A 201 14.95 -2.38 -8.39
N VAL A 202 15.45 -3.38 -9.11
CA VAL A 202 15.07 -3.64 -10.50
C VAL A 202 13.77 -4.43 -10.60
N ASP A 203 13.46 -5.22 -9.57
CA ASP A 203 12.24 -6.02 -9.51
C ASP A 203 11.86 -6.26 -8.04
N THR A 204 10.58 -6.13 -7.73
CA THR A 204 10.01 -6.42 -6.41
C THR A 204 8.77 -7.28 -6.62
N ARG A 205 8.69 -8.41 -5.92
CA ARG A 205 7.56 -9.34 -5.96
C ARG A 205 6.98 -9.51 -4.56
N TRP A 206 5.72 -9.15 -4.41
CA TRP A 206 4.93 -9.27 -3.21
C TRP A 206 4.17 -10.59 -3.19
N LEU A 207 4.20 -11.24 -2.03
CA LEU A 207 3.57 -12.52 -1.77
C LEU A 207 2.87 -12.50 -0.42
N SER A 208 1.74 -13.20 -0.33
CA SER A 208 1.18 -13.65 0.93
C SER A 208 2.08 -14.71 1.57
N ALA A 209 1.85 -15.03 2.84
CA ALA A 209 2.57 -16.12 3.51
C ALA A 209 2.34 -17.47 2.80
N ASP A 210 1.15 -17.69 2.25
CA ASP A 210 0.80 -18.94 1.54
C ASP A 210 1.44 -19.00 0.15
N GLU A 211 1.37 -17.91 -0.61
CA GLU A 211 2.03 -17.78 -1.91
C GLU A 211 3.54 -18.02 -1.78
N PHE A 212 4.17 -17.45 -0.74
CA PHE A 212 5.59 -17.66 -0.46
C PHE A 212 5.92 -19.12 -0.11
N ARG A 213 5.12 -19.76 0.75
CA ARG A 213 5.30 -21.19 1.09
C ARG A 213 5.12 -22.11 -0.12
N ALA A 214 4.22 -21.75 -1.03
CA ALA A 214 3.98 -22.48 -2.27
C ALA A 214 5.04 -22.24 -3.35
N GLY A 215 5.97 -21.31 -3.14
CA GLY A 215 6.98 -20.95 -4.15
C GLY A 215 6.40 -20.23 -5.37
N ALA A 216 5.30 -19.47 -5.19
CA ALA A 216 4.71 -18.68 -6.25
C ALA A 216 5.64 -17.55 -6.71
N THR A 217 5.35 -16.96 -7.88
CA THR A 217 6.17 -15.87 -8.45
C THR A 217 5.90 -14.50 -7.82
N GLY A 218 4.74 -14.32 -7.18
CA GLY A 218 4.31 -13.05 -6.58
C GLY A 218 3.83 -12.00 -7.58
N SER A 219 3.29 -10.90 -7.05
CA SER A 219 2.77 -9.74 -7.79
C SER A 219 3.70 -8.53 -7.64
N PRO A 220 3.85 -7.63 -8.64
CA PRO A 220 4.61 -6.39 -8.45
C PRO A 220 3.96 -5.42 -7.44
N TRP A 221 2.72 -5.69 -7.04
CA TRP A 221 1.89 -4.81 -6.23
C TRP A 221 1.51 -5.46 -4.88
N PRO A 222 1.65 -4.76 -3.73
CA PRO A 222 1.38 -5.31 -2.40
C PRO A 222 -0.11 -5.50 -2.06
N ILE A 223 -1.05 -5.12 -2.94
CA ILE A 223 -2.50 -5.18 -2.72
C ILE A 223 -3.13 -6.12 -3.75
#